data_AF-A0A8K0V3A4-F1
#
_entry.id   AF-A0A8K0V3A4-F1
#
_cell.length_a   1.000
_cell.length_b   1.000
_cell.length_c   1.000
_cell.angle_alpha   90.00
_cell.angle_beta   90.00
_cell.angle_gamma   90.00
#
_symmetry.space_group_name_H-M   'P 1'
#
loop_
_entity.id
_entity.type
_entity.pdbx_description
1 polymer ?
#
loop_
_entity_poly.entity_id
_entity_poly.type
_entity_poly.pdbx_seq_one_letter_code
_entity_poly.pdbx_strand_id
1 'polypeptide(L)'
;MVMINTTVSEMNKLLGRNLSKEEYSNLSFRYGLDLDINGDALNFETTSDRAELISKYGLARLLSQLSQRPITIKDPKVNGKESISVEKTERPFVNCLLVKLNRNLGAQIKDLVEIQSKVDLVIGRKRKMAAIGFFDYDKIKFPIVYKNEKNENIKFTPLGYANEKTYDEIIDDTDAGVEYSKIAPKKSIIWKLSNGDIMALPPIINADKYSINESTKNIFIDITGTSKKSVNSATKSLIFNLSMISDIEVLKVKYQTRDIDTGLSLSSTTMRLKHEDIERFI
;
A
#
# COMPACT_ATOMS: atom_id res chain seq x y z
N MET A 1 15.63 7.63 -5.65
CA MET A 1 15.70 6.60 -4.61
C MET A 1 14.62 6.86 -3.57
N VAL A 2 14.58 6.15 -2.44
CA VAL A 2 13.55 6.31 -1.39
C VAL A 2 14.22 6.79 -0.11
N MET A 3 13.73 7.91 0.43
CA MET A 3 14.16 8.43 1.73
C MET A 3 13.24 7.90 2.82
N ILE A 4 13.79 7.45 3.95
CA ILE A 4 13.07 7.03 5.15
C ILE A 4 13.60 7.85 6.32
N ASN A 5 12.76 8.73 6.83
CA ASN A 5 13.10 9.60 7.96
C ASN A 5 12.49 9.02 9.24
N THR A 6 13.27 8.95 10.29
CA THR A 6 12.83 8.55 11.64
C THR A 6 13.78 9.14 12.68
N THR A 7 13.61 8.77 13.94
CA THR A 7 14.56 9.14 14.99
C THR A 7 15.12 7.93 15.71
N VAL A 8 16.22 8.10 16.44
CA VAL A 8 16.79 7.05 17.28
C VAL A 8 15.74 6.56 18.28
N SER A 9 15.01 7.47 18.92
CA SER A 9 13.95 7.13 19.87
C SER A 9 12.82 6.32 19.21
N GLU A 10 12.33 6.73 18.04
CA GLU A 10 11.27 6.00 17.33
C GLU A 10 11.73 4.61 16.88
N MET A 11 12.91 4.52 16.26
CA MET A 11 13.42 3.25 15.75
C MET A 11 13.73 2.27 16.88
N ASN A 12 14.32 2.73 17.99
CA ASN A 12 14.54 1.90 19.18
C ASN A 12 13.23 1.34 19.74
N LYS A 13 12.16 2.17 19.75
CA LYS A 13 10.82 1.72 20.17
C LYS A 13 10.26 0.64 19.23
N LEU A 14 10.42 0.79 17.91
CA LEU A 14 9.99 -0.22 16.94
C LEU A 14 10.77 -1.53 17.05
N LEU A 15 12.08 -1.44 17.31
CA LEU A 15 12.95 -2.59 17.49
C LEU A 15 12.78 -3.27 18.86
N GLY A 16 12.16 -2.58 19.84
CA GLY A 16 12.05 -3.07 21.21
C GLY A 16 13.40 -3.16 21.95
N ARG A 17 14.41 -2.40 21.50
CA ARG A 17 15.76 -2.35 22.08
C ARG A 17 16.41 -1.00 21.80
N ASN A 18 17.40 -0.64 22.63
CA ASN A 18 18.16 0.58 22.44
C ASN A 18 19.43 0.28 21.64
N LEU A 19 19.53 0.86 20.45
CA LEU A 19 20.76 0.92 19.67
C LEU A 19 21.36 2.32 19.76
N SER A 20 22.67 2.37 19.80
CA SER A 20 23.47 3.58 19.63
C SER A 20 23.54 4.00 18.16
N LYS A 21 23.92 5.25 17.92
CA LYS A 21 24.13 5.77 16.55
C LYS A 21 25.20 4.99 15.79
N GLU A 22 26.27 4.59 16.47
CA GLU A 22 27.35 3.77 15.91
C GLU A 22 26.83 2.40 15.46
N GLU A 23 25.97 1.77 16.26
CA GLU A 23 25.33 0.51 15.87
C GLU A 23 24.43 0.68 14.63
N TYR A 24 23.69 1.80 14.52
CA TYR A 24 22.93 2.11 13.30
C TYR A 24 23.84 2.29 12.09
N SER A 25 24.93 3.05 12.19
CA SER A 25 25.91 3.20 11.09
C SER A 25 26.49 1.87 10.63
N ASN A 26 26.87 1.01 11.59
CA ASN A 26 27.39 -0.33 11.30
C ASN A 26 26.36 -1.23 10.61
N LEU A 27 25.10 -1.21 11.07
CA LEU A 27 24.03 -1.97 10.43
C LEU A 27 23.70 -1.44 9.03
N SER A 28 23.61 -0.13 8.85
CA SER A 28 23.38 0.51 7.55
C SER A 28 24.43 0.09 6.54
N PHE A 29 25.71 0.20 6.91
CA PHE A 29 26.83 -0.23 6.05
C PHE A 29 26.71 -1.71 5.65
N ARG A 30 26.42 -2.60 6.61
CA ARG A 30 26.24 -4.04 6.35
C ARG A 30 25.09 -4.35 5.40
N TYR A 31 24.02 -3.55 5.42
CA TYR A 31 22.86 -3.72 4.54
C TYR A 31 22.94 -2.91 3.25
N GLY A 32 24.03 -2.19 3.01
CA GLY A 32 24.18 -1.31 1.85
C GLY A 32 23.18 -0.15 1.85
N LEU A 33 22.79 0.34 3.04
CA LEU A 33 21.95 1.51 3.21
C LEU A 33 22.83 2.73 3.44
N ASP A 34 22.49 3.84 2.80
CA ASP A 34 23.10 5.12 3.12
C ASP A 34 22.33 5.77 4.28
N LEU A 35 23.04 6.29 5.27
CA LEU A 35 22.48 6.81 6.52
C LEU A 35 23.17 8.12 6.88
N ASP A 36 22.37 9.19 6.91
CA ASP A 36 22.73 10.47 7.49
C ASP A 36 22.14 10.61 8.91
N ILE A 37 22.97 11.05 9.86
CA ILE A 37 22.59 11.20 11.27
C ILE A 37 22.79 12.65 11.69
N ASN A 38 21.70 13.30 12.09
CA ASN A 38 21.73 14.67 12.62
C ASN A 38 20.97 14.76 13.95
N GLY A 39 21.70 14.91 15.06
CA GLY A 39 21.09 14.93 16.38
C GLY A 39 20.36 13.61 16.68
N ASP A 40 19.05 13.63 16.89
CA ASP A 40 18.21 12.44 17.08
C ASP A 40 17.68 11.86 15.76
N ALA A 41 17.78 12.60 14.65
CA ALA A 41 17.24 12.19 13.36
C ALA A 41 18.13 11.15 12.67
N LEU A 42 17.47 10.16 12.08
CA LEU A 42 18.06 9.13 11.22
C LEU A 42 17.39 9.22 9.85
N ASN A 43 18.18 9.57 8.84
CA ASN A 43 17.73 9.70 7.45
C ASN A 43 18.37 8.57 6.64
N PHE A 44 17.58 7.55 6.33
CA PHE A 44 18.03 6.43 5.52
C PHE A 44 17.67 6.64 4.06
N GLU A 45 18.60 6.32 3.19
CA GLU A 45 18.40 6.31 1.75
C GLU A 45 18.49 4.88 1.23
N THR A 46 17.46 4.46 0.48
CA THR A 46 17.35 3.10 -0.06
C THR A 46 17.10 3.13 -1.56
N THR A 47 17.60 2.11 -2.25
CA THR A 47 17.39 1.94 -3.68
C THR A 47 15.95 1.54 -4.01
N SER A 48 15.47 1.89 -5.22
CA SER A 48 14.07 1.69 -5.62
C SER A 48 13.68 0.22 -5.90
N ASP A 49 14.66 -0.68 -5.99
CA ASP A 49 14.47 -2.13 -6.13
C ASP A 49 14.08 -2.79 -4.80
N ARG A 50 14.37 -2.16 -3.65
CA ARG A 50 13.99 -2.61 -2.31
C ARG A 50 12.59 -2.14 -1.95
N ALA A 51 11.60 -2.69 -2.65
CA ALA A 51 10.18 -2.34 -2.53
C ALA A 51 9.58 -2.51 -1.13
N GLU A 52 10.22 -3.30 -0.26
CA GLU A 52 9.84 -3.47 1.14
C GLU A 52 10.36 -2.36 2.06
N LEU A 53 11.45 -1.69 1.68
CA LEU A 53 12.09 -0.59 2.42
C LEU A 53 11.51 0.76 1.99
N ILE A 54 10.24 0.95 2.27
CA ILE A 54 9.53 2.20 1.97
C ILE A 54 9.16 3.00 3.23
N SER A 55 9.27 2.38 4.40
CA SER A 55 8.91 3.01 5.67
C SER A 55 9.80 2.56 6.81
N LYS A 56 9.73 3.28 7.94
CA LYS A 56 10.39 2.92 9.19
C LYS A 56 10.04 1.51 9.67
N TYR A 57 8.84 1.01 9.37
CA TYR A 57 8.42 -0.35 9.74
C TYR A 57 9.19 -1.41 8.96
N GLY A 58 9.32 -1.23 7.64
CA GLY A 58 10.08 -2.15 6.80
C GLY A 58 11.58 -2.13 7.14
N LEU A 59 12.11 -0.94 7.43
CA LEU A 59 13.47 -0.77 7.90
C LEU A 59 13.71 -1.44 9.27
N ALA A 60 12.82 -1.23 10.25
CA ALA A 60 12.91 -1.89 11.55
C ALA A 60 12.92 -3.42 11.41
N ARG A 61 12.08 -3.98 10.53
CA ARG A 61 12.11 -5.41 10.22
C ARG A 61 13.47 -5.87 9.69
N LEU A 62 14.05 -5.15 8.72
CA LEU A 62 15.37 -5.46 8.18
C LEU A 62 16.43 -5.41 9.27
N LEU A 63 16.53 -4.30 10.01
CA LEU A 63 17.52 -4.09 11.06
C LEU A 63 17.38 -5.09 12.22
N SER A 64 16.19 -5.66 12.42
CA SER A 64 15.98 -6.73 13.41
C SER A 64 16.56 -8.09 12.99
N GLN A 65 16.82 -8.35 11.70
CA GLN A 65 17.22 -9.69 11.23
C GLN A 65 18.60 -10.13 11.72
N LEU A 66 19.51 -9.18 11.97
CA LEU A 66 20.82 -9.46 12.56
C LEU A 66 20.78 -9.55 14.09
N SER A 67 19.60 -9.48 14.69
CA SER A 67 19.42 -9.62 16.14
C SER A 67 19.05 -11.06 16.52
N GLN A 68 19.22 -11.39 17.79
CA GLN A 68 18.78 -12.68 18.35
C GLN A 68 17.26 -12.83 18.39
N ARG A 69 16.48 -11.77 18.13
CA ARG A 69 15.02 -11.74 18.15
C ARG A 69 14.48 -11.04 16.89
N PRO A 70 14.59 -11.67 15.71
CA PRO A 70 14.11 -11.09 14.46
C PRO A 70 12.59 -10.87 14.51
N ILE A 71 12.14 -9.76 13.94
CA ILE A 71 10.71 -9.42 13.88
C ILE A 71 10.10 -10.18 12.71
N THR A 72 9.35 -11.23 13.02
CA THR A 72 8.71 -12.11 12.04
C THR A 72 7.44 -11.50 11.46
N ILE A 73 7.10 -11.89 10.24
CA ILE A 73 5.84 -11.52 9.60
C ILE A 73 4.82 -12.58 10.01
N LYS A 74 3.66 -12.15 10.51
CA LYS A 74 2.53 -13.07 10.63
C LYS A 74 1.91 -13.23 9.25
N ASP A 75 1.72 -14.46 8.82
CA ASP A 75 1.01 -14.73 7.57
C ASP A 75 -0.41 -14.13 7.66
N PRO A 76 -0.79 -13.27 6.71
CA PRO A 76 -2.11 -12.66 6.74
C PRO A 76 -3.16 -13.75 6.48
N LYS A 77 -4.27 -13.67 7.22
CA LYS A 77 -5.38 -14.61 7.04
C LYS A 77 -6.12 -14.30 5.75
N VAL A 78 -6.64 -15.32 5.08
CA VAL A 78 -7.54 -15.11 3.93
C VAL A 78 -8.98 -15.05 4.43
N ASN A 79 -9.68 -13.95 4.15
CA ASN A 79 -11.07 -13.72 4.52
C ASN A 79 -11.93 -13.62 3.25
N GLY A 80 -13.00 -14.43 3.18
CA GLY A 80 -13.95 -14.44 2.06
C GLY A 80 -15.38 -14.10 2.47
N LYS A 81 -15.58 -13.44 3.61
CA LYS A 81 -16.92 -13.07 4.11
C LYS A 81 -17.55 -11.93 3.33
N GLU A 82 -16.74 -10.96 2.91
CA GLU A 82 -17.23 -9.78 2.20
C GLU A 82 -17.47 -10.05 0.72
N SER A 83 -18.55 -9.50 0.19
CA SER A 83 -18.91 -9.65 -1.21
C SER A 83 -18.22 -8.58 -2.06
N ILE A 84 -17.05 -8.91 -2.60
CA ILE A 84 -16.24 -8.06 -3.48
C ILE A 84 -16.22 -8.67 -4.87
N SER A 85 -16.59 -7.90 -5.89
CA SER A 85 -16.56 -8.38 -7.28
C SER A 85 -15.83 -7.43 -8.23
N VAL A 86 -15.17 -8.01 -9.23
CA VAL A 86 -14.40 -7.28 -10.24
C VAL A 86 -14.88 -7.67 -11.62
N GLU A 87 -15.36 -6.68 -12.37
CA GLU A 87 -15.68 -6.79 -13.79
C GLU A 87 -14.42 -6.60 -14.66
N LYS A 88 -14.52 -6.95 -15.94
CA LYS A 88 -13.40 -6.77 -16.88
C LYS A 88 -13.22 -5.28 -17.22
N THR A 89 -12.04 -4.75 -16.92
CA THR A 89 -11.65 -3.36 -17.21
C THR A 89 -10.26 -3.31 -17.85
N GLU A 90 -9.82 -2.12 -18.27
CA GLU A 90 -8.45 -1.88 -18.76
C GLU A 90 -7.40 -1.93 -17.62
N ARG A 91 -7.84 -1.90 -16.35
CA ARG A 91 -7.03 -2.08 -15.14
C ARG A 91 -7.46 -3.34 -14.38
N PRO A 92 -7.20 -4.54 -14.93
CA PRO A 92 -7.89 -5.75 -14.51
C PRO A 92 -7.39 -6.35 -13.18
N PHE A 93 -6.21 -5.97 -12.68
CA PHE A 93 -5.63 -6.62 -11.50
C PHE A 93 -6.02 -5.87 -10.24
N VAL A 94 -6.63 -6.57 -9.29
CA VAL A 94 -7.18 -6.01 -8.05
C VAL A 94 -6.89 -6.97 -6.92
N ASN A 95 -6.17 -6.50 -5.91
CA ASN A 95 -6.09 -7.14 -4.61
C ASN A 95 -6.77 -6.24 -3.57
N CYS A 96 -7.36 -6.85 -2.54
CA CYS A 96 -7.97 -6.12 -1.44
C CYS A 96 -7.42 -6.64 -0.10
N LEU A 97 -7.11 -5.73 0.81
CA LEU A 97 -6.68 -6.05 2.17
C LEU A 97 -7.64 -5.43 3.19
N LEU A 98 -7.77 -6.08 4.34
CA LEU A 98 -8.37 -5.50 5.54
C LEU A 98 -7.29 -5.42 6.61
N VAL A 99 -7.06 -4.21 7.10
CA VAL A 99 -6.16 -3.95 8.21
C VAL A 99 -6.98 -3.68 9.47
N LYS A 100 -6.78 -4.50 10.50
CA LYS A 100 -7.44 -4.37 11.81
C LYS A 100 -6.46 -3.76 12.79
N LEU A 101 -6.66 -2.49 13.12
CA LEU A 101 -5.80 -1.78 14.02
C LEU A 101 -6.09 -2.20 15.47
N ASN A 102 -5.03 -2.32 16.27
CA ASN A 102 -5.16 -2.63 17.70
C ASN A 102 -5.74 -1.46 18.52
N ARG A 103 -5.73 -0.26 17.94
CA ARG A 103 -6.24 1.01 18.49
C ARG A 103 -6.65 1.91 17.33
N ASN A 104 -7.33 3.03 17.62
CA ASN A 104 -7.62 4.03 16.60
C ASN A 104 -6.33 4.53 15.91
N LEU A 105 -6.44 4.87 14.63
CA LEU A 105 -5.31 5.23 13.78
C LEU A 105 -4.47 6.40 14.33
N GLY A 106 -5.12 7.43 14.88
CA GLY A 106 -4.46 8.60 15.46
C GLY A 106 -3.37 9.18 14.54
N ALA A 107 -2.22 9.53 15.14
CA ALA A 107 -1.09 10.09 14.42
C ALA A 107 -0.45 9.14 13.38
N GLN A 108 -0.76 7.83 13.41
CA GLN A 108 -0.21 6.86 12.45
C GLN A 108 -0.80 7.04 11.04
N ILE A 109 -1.83 7.86 10.88
CA ILE A 109 -2.36 8.25 9.56
C ILE A 109 -1.27 8.84 8.65
N LYS A 110 -0.34 9.62 9.22
CA LYS A 110 0.77 10.22 8.47
C LYS A 110 1.69 9.16 7.89
N ASP A 111 2.03 8.15 8.68
CA ASP A 111 2.86 7.02 8.23
C ASP A 111 2.16 6.25 7.10
N LEU A 112 0.84 6.06 7.19
CA LEU A 112 0.06 5.38 6.14
C LEU A 112 0.08 6.17 4.83
N VAL A 113 -0.21 7.47 4.88
CA VAL A 113 -0.18 8.34 3.70
C VAL A 113 1.21 8.32 3.06
N GLU A 114 2.27 8.39 3.86
CA GLU A 114 3.65 8.32 3.36
C GLU A 114 3.96 6.96 2.69
N ILE A 115 3.54 5.86 3.31
CA ILE A 115 3.63 4.50 2.72
C ILE A 115 2.91 4.47 1.37
N GLN A 116 1.66 4.93 1.31
CA GLN A 116 0.85 4.95 0.09
C GLN A 116 1.57 5.74 -1.02
N SER A 117 2.01 6.97 -0.74
CA SER A 117 2.71 7.81 -1.71
C SER A 117 3.99 7.15 -2.23
N LYS A 118 4.78 6.52 -1.36
CA LYS A 118 6.02 5.84 -1.77
C LYS A 118 5.74 4.58 -2.58
N VAL A 119 4.75 3.77 -2.22
CA VAL A 119 4.38 2.60 -3.04
C VAL A 119 3.87 3.03 -4.41
N ASP A 120 2.96 4.02 -4.46
CA ASP A 120 2.42 4.57 -5.71
C ASP A 120 3.53 5.09 -6.63
N LEU A 121 4.54 5.76 -6.04
CA LEU A 121 5.70 6.28 -6.77
C LEU A 121 6.60 5.16 -7.30
N VAL A 122 7.05 4.27 -6.42
CA VAL A 122 8.13 3.30 -6.69
C VAL A 122 7.60 2.07 -7.41
N ILE A 123 6.61 1.39 -6.83
CA ILE A 123 6.05 0.15 -7.37
C ILE A 123 4.97 0.49 -8.41
N GLY A 124 4.13 1.48 -8.09
CA GLY A 124 3.03 1.92 -8.93
C GLY A 124 3.45 2.72 -10.16
N ARG A 125 4.69 3.22 -10.22
CA ARG A 125 5.19 4.13 -11.25
C ARG A 125 4.26 5.34 -11.44
N LYS A 126 4.06 6.09 -10.35
CA LYS A 126 3.06 7.16 -10.26
C LYS A 126 1.67 6.66 -10.66
N ARG A 127 1.21 5.59 -10.00
CA ARG A 127 -0.12 4.96 -10.20
C ARG A 127 -0.39 4.33 -11.58
N LYS A 128 0.54 4.40 -12.53
CA LYS A 128 0.37 3.86 -13.88
C LYS A 128 0.24 2.33 -13.89
N MET A 129 1.04 1.64 -13.07
CA MET A 129 1.12 0.17 -13.01
C MET A 129 0.29 -0.43 -11.88
N ALA A 130 0.26 0.25 -10.72
CA ALA A 130 -0.55 -0.08 -9.55
C ALA A 130 -0.87 1.21 -8.79
N ALA A 131 -2.08 1.33 -8.24
CA ALA A 131 -2.54 2.44 -7.42
C ALA A 131 -3.20 1.89 -6.16
N ILE A 132 -2.99 2.58 -5.04
CA ILE A 132 -3.51 2.16 -3.74
C ILE A 132 -4.54 3.16 -3.25
N GLY A 133 -5.66 2.67 -2.73
CA GLY A 133 -6.64 3.45 -1.98
C GLY A 133 -6.79 2.93 -0.56
N PHE A 134 -6.83 3.85 0.40
CA PHE A 134 -7.19 3.56 1.79
C PHE A 134 -8.56 4.12 2.11
N PHE A 135 -9.40 3.28 2.70
CA PHE A 135 -10.77 3.62 3.04
C PHE A 135 -11.10 3.14 4.44
N ASP A 136 -11.94 3.90 5.14
CA ASP A 136 -12.52 3.46 6.40
C ASP A 136 -13.48 2.30 6.13
N TYR A 137 -13.07 1.10 6.51
CA TYR A 137 -13.81 -0.14 6.25
C TYR A 137 -15.21 -0.09 6.85
N ASP A 138 -15.37 0.53 8.02
CA ASP A 138 -16.63 0.53 8.77
C ASP A 138 -17.70 1.40 8.08
N LYS A 139 -17.29 2.27 7.16
CA LYS A 139 -18.19 3.08 6.32
C LYS A 139 -18.65 2.36 5.05
N ILE A 140 -17.95 1.30 4.62
CA ILE A 140 -18.23 0.62 3.35
C ILE A 140 -19.51 -0.21 3.45
N LYS A 141 -20.35 -0.10 2.41
CA LYS A 141 -21.57 -0.91 2.26
C LYS A 141 -21.36 -1.96 1.18
N PHE A 142 -21.14 -3.20 1.61
CA PHE A 142 -21.05 -4.36 0.73
C PHE A 142 -22.45 -4.79 0.23
N PRO A 143 -22.55 -5.49 -0.92
CA PRO A 143 -21.47 -5.81 -1.86
C PRO A 143 -20.84 -4.58 -2.53
N ILE A 144 -19.57 -4.69 -2.90
CA ILE A 144 -18.88 -3.68 -3.71
C ILE A 144 -18.45 -4.26 -5.06
N VAL A 145 -18.49 -3.42 -6.09
CA VAL A 145 -18.21 -3.80 -7.49
C VAL A 145 -17.21 -2.84 -8.10
N TYR A 146 -16.10 -3.39 -8.60
CA TYR A 146 -15.14 -2.66 -9.44
C TYR A 146 -15.53 -2.84 -10.91
N LYS A 147 -15.94 -1.75 -11.57
CA LYS A 147 -16.54 -1.80 -12.91
C LYS A 147 -16.30 -0.55 -13.72
N ASN A 148 -16.48 -0.67 -15.03
CA ASN A 148 -16.57 0.51 -15.88
C ASN A 148 -17.90 1.24 -15.61
N GLU A 149 -17.86 2.57 -15.67
CA GLU A 149 -19.04 3.43 -15.55
C GLU A 149 -18.94 4.56 -16.58
N LYS A 150 -20.09 5.05 -17.03
CA LYS A 150 -20.12 6.20 -17.94
C LYS A 150 -19.80 7.48 -17.17
N ASN A 151 -19.07 8.39 -17.79
CA ASN A 151 -18.68 9.67 -17.17
C ASN A 151 -19.90 10.46 -16.67
N GLU A 152 -21.00 10.47 -17.44
CA GLU A 152 -22.27 11.11 -17.09
C GLU A 152 -22.90 10.60 -15.78
N ASN A 153 -22.55 9.39 -15.34
CA ASN A 153 -23.06 8.76 -14.11
C ASN A 153 -22.11 8.93 -12.92
N ILE A 154 -20.97 9.58 -13.10
CA ILE A 154 -19.96 9.74 -12.05
C ILE A 154 -20.10 11.11 -11.43
N LYS A 155 -20.58 11.11 -10.18
CA LYS A 155 -20.67 12.30 -9.34
C LYS A 155 -20.49 11.88 -7.88
N PHE A 156 -19.54 12.50 -7.19
CA PHE A 156 -19.32 12.31 -5.75
C PHE A 156 -18.46 13.46 -5.20
N THR A 157 -18.34 13.58 -3.88
CA THR A 157 -17.43 14.54 -3.24
C THR A 157 -16.01 13.96 -3.17
N PRO A 158 -15.02 14.51 -3.91
CA PRO A 158 -13.66 13.98 -3.92
C PRO A 158 -12.91 14.32 -2.63
N LEU A 159 -11.92 13.49 -2.26
CA LEU A 159 -11.09 13.69 -1.07
C LEU A 159 -10.48 15.09 -1.02
N GLY A 160 -10.71 15.82 0.06
CA GLY A 160 -10.19 17.19 0.25
C GLY A 160 -11.05 18.30 -0.37
N TYR A 161 -12.23 17.99 -0.89
CA TYR A 161 -13.17 18.95 -1.47
C TYR A 161 -14.48 18.97 -0.69
N ALA A 162 -15.15 20.13 -0.65
CA ALA A 162 -16.37 20.32 0.16
C ALA A 162 -17.68 19.94 -0.56
N ASN A 163 -17.67 19.89 -1.90
CA ASN A 163 -18.88 19.71 -2.71
C ASN A 163 -18.72 18.55 -3.68
N GLU A 164 -19.86 17.98 -4.08
CA GLU A 164 -19.89 17.00 -5.16
C GLU A 164 -19.36 17.59 -6.46
N LYS A 165 -18.58 16.78 -7.18
CA LYS A 165 -18.07 17.09 -8.51
C LYS A 165 -18.45 15.97 -9.47
N THR A 166 -18.79 16.34 -10.69
CA THR A 166 -18.95 15.44 -11.85
C THR A 166 -17.60 14.89 -12.30
N TYR A 167 -17.60 13.90 -13.18
CA TYR A 167 -16.36 13.36 -13.74
C TYR A 167 -15.44 14.44 -14.32
N ASP A 168 -15.97 15.33 -15.17
CA ASP A 168 -15.14 16.34 -15.85
C ASP A 168 -14.55 17.33 -14.83
N GLU A 169 -15.35 17.79 -13.86
CA GLU A 169 -14.86 18.64 -12.76
C GLU A 169 -13.83 17.91 -11.88
N ILE A 170 -13.94 16.59 -11.71
CA ILE A 170 -12.93 15.81 -10.99
C ILE A 170 -11.61 15.81 -11.77
N ILE A 171 -11.64 15.56 -13.07
CA ILE A 171 -10.44 15.48 -13.90
C ILE A 171 -9.78 16.85 -14.07
N ASP A 172 -10.56 17.91 -14.23
CA ASP A 172 -10.05 19.23 -14.60
C ASP A 172 -9.73 20.12 -13.39
N ASP A 173 -10.51 20.01 -12.29
CA ASP A 173 -10.39 20.96 -11.17
C ASP A 173 -9.70 20.39 -9.92
N THR A 174 -9.48 19.08 -9.85
CA THR A 174 -8.84 18.49 -8.67
C THR A 174 -7.35 18.30 -8.88
N ASP A 175 -6.54 18.51 -7.83
CA ASP A 175 -5.08 18.29 -7.89
C ASP A 175 -4.73 16.89 -8.42
N ALA A 176 -5.45 15.87 -7.93
CA ALA A 176 -5.26 14.50 -8.38
C ALA A 176 -5.77 14.26 -9.81
N GLY A 177 -6.86 14.91 -10.22
CA GLY A 177 -7.35 14.90 -11.59
C GLY A 177 -6.31 15.43 -12.56
N VAL A 178 -5.79 16.62 -12.28
CA VAL A 178 -4.74 17.27 -13.10
C VAL A 178 -3.48 16.40 -13.15
N GLU A 179 -3.04 15.87 -12.00
CA GLU A 179 -1.83 15.05 -11.91
C GLU A 179 -1.97 13.72 -12.69
N TYR A 180 -3.11 13.03 -12.57
CA TYR A 180 -3.28 11.66 -13.07
C TYR A 180 -4.17 11.52 -14.30
N SER A 181 -4.72 12.61 -14.86
CA SER A 181 -5.56 12.63 -16.06
C SER A 181 -4.97 11.84 -17.23
N LYS A 182 -3.66 11.96 -17.47
CA LYS A 182 -2.94 11.27 -18.56
C LYS A 182 -2.88 9.75 -18.42
N ILE A 183 -3.12 9.23 -17.22
CA ILE A 183 -3.18 7.79 -16.96
C ILE A 183 -4.60 7.30 -16.71
N ALA A 184 -5.62 8.17 -16.86
CA ALA A 184 -7.02 7.76 -16.78
C ALA A 184 -7.33 6.67 -17.82
N PRO A 185 -8.11 5.64 -17.46
CA PRO A 185 -8.54 4.61 -18.42
C PRO A 185 -9.47 5.21 -19.48
N LYS A 186 -9.58 4.58 -20.66
CA LYS A 186 -10.46 5.09 -21.73
C LYS A 186 -11.94 5.05 -21.34
N LYS A 187 -12.31 4.02 -20.58
CA LYS A 187 -13.60 3.92 -19.90
C LYS A 187 -13.34 4.12 -18.42
N SER A 188 -14.02 5.09 -17.82
CA SER A 188 -13.90 5.36 -16.39
C SER A 188 -14.21 4.12 -15.58
N ILE A 189 -13.41 3.88 -14.54
CA ILE A 189 -13.53 2.72 -13.66
C ILE A 189 -13.82 3.23 -12.25
N ILE A 190 -14.80 2.63 -11.59
CA ILE A 190 -15.21 3.02 -10.24
C ILE A 190 -15.30 1.82 -9.31
N TRP A 191 -15.21 2.09 -8.01
CA TRP A 191 -15.76 1.22 -6.98
C TRP A 191 -17.18 1.68 -6.62
N LYS A 192 -18.17 0.84 -6.94
CA LYS A 192 -19.59 1.10 -6.63
C LYS A 192 -20.04 0.25 -5.44
N LEU A 193 -20.70 0.88 -4.47
CA LEU A 193 -21.22 0.23 -3.27
C LEU A 193 -22.69 -0.20 -3.46
N SER A 194 -23.18 -1.03 -2.55
CA SER A 194 -24.55 -1.55 -2.59
C SER A 194 -25.64 -0.51 -2.41
N ASN A 195 -25.32 0.60 -1.74
CA ASN A 195 -26.20 1.75 -1.61
C ASN A 195 -26.17 2.69 -2.83
N GLY A 196 -25.40 2.34 -3.88
CA GLY A 196 -25.26 3.13 -5.10
C GLY A 196 -24.11 4.13 -5.10
N ASP A 197 -23.46 4.36 -3.95
CA ASP A 197 -22.38 5.33 -3.82
C ASP A 197 -21.14 4.93 -4.61
N ILE A 198 -20.39 5.94 -5.07
CA ILE A 198 -19.06 5.79 -5.66
C ILE A 198 -18.02 6.02 -4.57
N MET A 199 -17.22 5.00 -4.27
CA MET A 199 -16.16 5.07 -3.25
C MET A 199 -14.86 5.62 -3.81
N ALA A 200 -14.57 5.38 -5.09
CA ALA A 200 -13.37 5.88 -5.76
C ALA A 200 -13.52 5.88 -7.28
N LEU A 201 -12.67 6.67 -7.93
CA LEU A 201 -12.42 6.72 -9.36
C LEU A 201 -10.96 6.32 -9.66
N PRO A 202 -10.58 5.03 -9.62
CA PRO A 202 -9.19 4.65 -9.82
C PRO A 202 -8.68 4.92 -11.24
N PRO A 203 -7.40 5.32 -11.40
CA PRO A 203 -6.39 5.53 -10.35
C PRO A 203 -6.34 6.99 -9.83
N ILE A 204 -7.38 7.77 -10.07
CA ILE A 204 -7.36 9.24 -9.95
C ILE A 204 -7.54 9.66 -8.49
N ILE A 205 -8.72 9.47 -7.93
CA ILE A 205 -9.08 10.01 -6.61
C ILE A 205 -10.12 9.14 -5.89
N ASN A 206 -10.12 9.21 -4.56
CA ASN A 206 -11.10 8.58 -3.68
C ASN A 206 -12.20 9.57 -3.30
N ALA A 207 -13.38 9.06 -2.94
CA ALA A 207 -14.43 9.88 -2.36
C ALA A 207 -14.11 10.21 -0.89
N ASP A 208 -14.35 11.45 -0.48
CA ASP A 208 -14.04 11.96 0.85
C ASP A 208 -14.80 11.20 1.96
N LYS A 209 -16.06 10.87 1.69
CA LYS A 209 -16.97 10.15 2.59
C LYS A 209 -16.35 8.87 3.18
N TYR A 210 -15.55 8.16 2.39
CA TYR A 210 -14.94 6.88 2.75
C TYR A 210 -13.50 7.00 3.21
N SER A 211 -12.97 8.22 3.35
CA SER A 211 -11.61 8.45 3.82
C SER A 211 -11.39 7.92 5.25
N ILE A 212 -10.15 7.48 5.48
CA ILE A 212 -9.64 7.19 6.81
C ILE A 212 -9.43 8.50 7.59
N ASN A 213 -9.62 8.46 8.90
CA ASN A 213 -9.29 9.55 9.80
C ASN A 213 -8.68 9.00 11.09
N GLU A 214 -8.34 9.89 12.03
CA GLU A 214 -7.70 9.51 13.30
C GLU A 214 -8.53 8.52 14.14
N SER A 215 -9.85 8.48 13.97
CA SER A 215 -10.75 7.56 14.69
C SER A 215 -10.93 6.20 14.02
N THR A 216 -10.48 6.04 12.77
CA THR A 216 -10.61 4.79 12.00
C THR A 216 -9.92 3.62 12.73
N LYS A 217 -10.59 2.46 12.75
CA LYS A 217 -10.10 1.22 13.38
C LYS A 217 -9.84 0.10 12.38
N ASN A 218 -10.66 0.03 11.34
CA ASN A 218 -10.56 -0.95 10.28
C ASN A 218 -10.33 -0.23 8.96
N ILE A 219 -9.29 -0.63 8.22
CA ILE A 219 -8.95 0.01 6.95
C ILE A 219 -9.13 -1.01 5.83
N PHE A 220 -9.98 -0.67 4.87
CA PHE A 220 -10.04 -1.36 3.59
C PHE A 220 -8.98 -0.76 2.68
N ILE A 221 -8.18 -1.62 2.07
CA ILE A 221 -7.16 -1.22 1.10
C ILE A 221 -7.47 -1.88 -0.23
N ASP A 222 -7.64 -1.09 -1.28
CA ASP A 222 -7.61 -1.61 -2.65
C ASP A 222 -6.23 -1.38 -3.28
N ILE A 223 -5.78 -2.36 -4.07
CA ILE A 223 -4.59 -2.25 -4.89
C ILE A 223 -5.02 -2.62 -6.30
N THR A 224 -5.19 -1.62 -7.16
CA THR A 224 -5.69 -1.79 -8.53
C THR A 224 -4.59 -1.50 -9.53
N GLY A 225 -4.59 -2.11 -10.71
CA GLY A 225 -3.53 -1.83 -11.68
C GLY A 225 -3.64 -2.54 -13.03
N THR A 226 -2.72 -2.14 -13.91
CA THR A 226 -2.53 -2.72 -15.25
C THR A 226 -1.50 -3.85 -15.25
N SER A 227 -0.66 -3.94 -14.20
CA SER A 227 0.42 -4.91 -14.09
C SER A 227 0.21 -5.85 -12.92
N LYS A 228 -0.04 -7.13 -13.21
CA LYS A 228 -0.12 -8.22 -12.21
C LYS A 228 1.06 -8.21 -11.25
N LYS A 229 2.28 -8.10 -11.79
CA LYS A 229 3.53 -8.05 -11.01
C LYS A 229 3.52 -6.87 -10.04
N SER A 230 3.15 -5.68 -10.51
CA SER A 230 3.18 -4.46 -9.69
C SER A 230 2.11 -4.48 -8.60
N VAL A 231 0.89 -4.93 -8.91
CA VAL A 231 -0.19 -5.10 -7.93
C VAL A 231 0.21 -6.09 -6.84
N ASN A 232 0.80 -7.24 -7.21
CA ASN A 232 1.27 -8.22 -6.24
C ASN A 232 2.45 -7.70 -5.40
N SER A 233 3.42 -7.01 -6.02
CA SER A 233 4.54 -6.40 -5.31
C SER A 233 4.07 -5.33 -4.31
N ALA A 234 3.14 -4.47 -4.72
CA ALA A 234 2.53 -3.46 -3.84
C ALA A 234 1.79 -4.12 -2.68
N THR A 235 0.99 -5.16 -2.96
CA THR A 235 0.27 -5.93 -1.94
C THR A 235 1.24 -6.52 -0.91
N LYS A 236 2.33 -7.17 -1.35
CA LYS A 236 3.35 -7.75 -0.46
C LYS A 236 4.08 -6.69 0.34
N SER A 237 4.43 -5.56 -0.26
CA SER A 237 5.08 -4.44 0.43
C SER A 237 4.19 -3.86 1.53
N LEU A 238 2.90 -3.66 1.26
CA LEU A 238 1.93 -3.22 2.26
C LEU A 238 1.79 -4.24 3.39
N ILE A 239 1.67 -5.53 3.09
CA ILE A 239 1.63 -6.58 4.13
C ILE A 239 2.91 -6.55 4.99
N PHE A 240 4.08 -6.45 4.35
CA PHE A 240 5.37 -6.39 5.05
C PHE A 240 5.44 -5.23 6.03
N ASN A 241 5.05 -4.03 5.60
CA ASN A 241 5.14 -2.82 6.41
C ASN A 241 4.04 -2.76 7.48
N LEU A 242 2.77 -2.99 7.10
CA LEU A 242 1.63 -2.75 7.99
C LEU A 242 1.44 -3.85 9.05
N SER A 243 1.96 -5.06 8.81
CA SER A 243 1.87 -6.18 9.77
C SER A 243 2.67 -5.94 11.05
N MET A 244 3.52 -4.91 11.09
CA MET A 244 4.19 -4.49 12.32
C MET A 244 3.26 -3.82 13.33
N ILE A 245 2.20 -3.16 12.85
CA ILE A 245 1.33 -2.33 13.69
C ILE A 245 -0.10 -2.86 13.82
N SER A 246 -0.45 -3.89 13.05
CA SER A 246 -1.83 -4.35 12.90
C SER A 246 -1.91 -5.79 12.37
N ASP A 247 -3.06 -6.42 12.58
CA ASP A 247 -3.37 -7.68 11.92
C ASP A 247 -3.94 -7.41 10.53
N ILE A 248 -3.51 -8.20 9.53
CA ILE A 248 -3.90 -8.03 8.14
C ILE A 248 -4.63 -9.28 7.65
N GLU A 249 -5.71 -9.06 6.90
CA GLU A 249 -6.43 -10.08 6.17
C GLU A 249 -6.39 -9.77 4.68
N VAL A 250 -6.19 -10.80 3.85
CA VAL A 250 -6.38 -10.73 2.40
C VAL A 250 -7.84 -11.03 2.11
N LEU A 251 -8.54 -10.09 1.47
CA LEU A 251 -9.95 -10.25 1.12
C LEU A 251 -10.08 -10.98 -0.21
N LYS A 252 -10.94 -12.01 -0.26
CA LYS A 252 -11.23 -12.74 -1.50
C LYS A 252 -12.01 -11.85 -2.46
N VAL A 253 -11.50 -11.73 -3.67
CA VAL A 253 -12.12 -10.98 -4.76
C VAL A 253 -12.71 -11.96 -5.76
N LYS A 254 -13.98 -11.78 -6.12
CA LYS A 254 -14.64 -12.58 -7.17
C LYS A 254 -14.54 -11.89 -8.52
N TYR A 255 -13.65 -12.39 -9.37
CA TYR A 255 -13.59 -11.99 -10.77
C TYR A 255 -14.80 -12.53 -11.53
N GLN A 256 -15.50 -11.66 -12.27
CA GLN A 256 -16.64 -12.07 -13.11
C GLN A 256 -16.21 -12.73 -14.42
N THR A 257 -14.93 -12.59 -14.78
CA THR A 257 -14.31 -13.28 -15.92
C THR A 257 -13.36 -14.36 -15.42
N ARG A 258 -13.26 -15.47 -16.15
CA ARG A 258 -12.42 -16.62 -15.75
C ARG A 258 -10.93 -16.45 -16.10
N ASP A 259 -10.61 -15.53 -17.01
CA ASP A 259 -9.25 -15.39 -17.57
C ASP A 259 -8.38 -14.39 -16.83
N ILE A 260 -8.88 -13.81 -15.73
CA ILE A 260 -8.19 -12.76 -14.97
C ILE A 260 -8.06 -13.20 -13.52
N ASP A 261 -6.82 -13.25 -13.04
CA ASP A 261 -6.47 -13.47 -11.65
C ASP A 261 -5.15 -12.77 -11.33
N THR A 262 -5.07 -12.19 -10.14
CA THR A 262 -3.81 -11.63 -9.63
C THR A 262 -2.83 -12.73 -9.25
N GLY A 263 -3.28 -13.96 -8.99
CA GLY A 263 -2.42 -15.07 -8.59
C GLY A 263 -1.52 -14.71 -7.41
N LEU A 264 -2.04 -13.88 -6.48
CA LEU A 264 -1.31 -13.42 -5.32
C LEU A 264 -0.90 -14.65 -4.49
N SER A 265 0.40 -14.96 -4.52
CA SER A 265 0.98 -15.96 -3.64
C SER A 265 1.80 -15.29 -2.55
N LEU A 266 1.49 -15.68 -1.32
CA LEU A 266 2.24 -15.31 -0.11
C LEU A 266 3.22 -16.40 0.33
N SER A 267 3.28 -17.52 -0.39
CA SER A 267 4.22 -18.59 -0.08
C SER A 267 5.67 -18.12 -0.27
N SER A 268 6.56 -18.57 0.61
CA SER A 268 7.99 -18.43 0.43
C SER A 268 8.47 -19.22 -0.79
N THR A 269 9.38 -18.64 -1.56
CA THR A 269 10.12 -19.36 -2.60
C THR A 269 11.44 -19.83 -2.02
N THR A 270 11.73 -21.12 -2.12
CA THR A 270 13.01 -21.69 -1.69
C THR A 270 13.91 -21.87 -2.90
N MET A 271 15.10 -21.27 -2.85
CA MET A 271 16.17 -21.50 -3.82
C MET A 271 17.31 -22.24 -3.13
N ARG A 272 17.83 -23.28 -3.78
CA ARG A 272 19.01 -24.01 -3.30
C ARG A 272 20.20 -23.58 -4.14
N LEU A 273 21.25 -23.10 -3.49
CA LEU A 273 22.51 -22.71 -4.10
C LEU A 273 23.59 -23.68 -3.65
N LYS A 274 24.50 -24.07 -4.54
CA LYS A 274 25.68 -24.82 -4.15
C LYS A 274 26.72 -23.86 -3.58
N HIS A 275 27.46 -24.31 -2.57
CA HIS A 275 28.53 -23.50 -1.97
C HIS A 275 29.60 -23.10 -3.01
N GLU A 276 30.00 -24.03 -3.86
CA GLU A 276 30.96 -23.81 -4.95
C GLU A 276 30.51 -22.72 -5.93
N ASP A 277 29.19 -22.62 -6.20
CA ASP A 277 28.65 -21.58 -7.07
C ASP A 277 28.76 -20.21 -6.40
N ILE A 278 28.61 -20.14 -5.08
CA ILE A 278 28.70 -18.88 -4.31
C ILE A 278 30.15 -18.40 -4.28
N GLU A 279 31.11 -19.28 -3.96
CA GLU A 279 32.54 -18.91 -3.88
C GLU A 279 33.12 -18.38 -5.19
N ARG A 280 32.53 -18.73 -6.35
CA ARG A 280 32.97 -18.21 -7.65
C ARG A 280 32.61 -16.74 -7.89
N PHE A 281 31.68 -16.17 -7.11
CA PHE A 281 31.15 -14.81 -7.32
C PHE A 281 31.44 -13.83 -6.18
N ILE A 282 31.99 -14.30 -5.06
CA ILE A 282 32.43 -13.46 -3.91
C ILE A 282 33.93 -13.24 -4.02
#